data_AF-A0A661K9W7-F1
#
_entry.id   AF-A0A661K9W7-F1
#
_cell.length_a   1.000
_cell.length_b   1.000
_cell.length_c   1.000
_cell.angle_alpha   90.00
_cell.angle_beta   90.00
_cell.angle_gamma   90.00
#
_symmetry.space_group_name_H-M   'P 1'
#
loop_
_entity.id
_entity.type
_entity.pdbx_description
1 polymer ?
#
loop_
_entity_poly.entity_id
_entity_poly.type
_entity_poly.pdbx_seq_one_letter_code
_entity_poly.pdbx_strand_id
1 'polypeptide(L)' 'MEVRASQKVMIVAGESSGDLYGAKLVEAFLSLSPKVEFYGIGGREMERKG' A
#
# COMPACT_ATOMS: atom_id res chain seq x y z
N MET A 1 -8.48 -26.72 0.90
CA MET A 1 -7.42 -25.74 0.58
C MET A 1 -8.05 -24.37 0.76
N GLU A 2 -7.76 -23.68 1.86
CA GLU A 2 -8.38 -22.38 2.14
C GLU A 2 -7.72 -21.33 1.23
N VAL A 3 -8.40 -20.96 0.15
CA VAL A 3 -8.02 -19.80 -0.65
C VAL A 3 -8.34 -18.57 0.19
N ARG A 4 -7.43 -18.18 1.08
CA ARG A 4 -7.48 -16.84 1.67
C ARG A 4 -7.10 -15.89 0.55
N ALA A 5 -8.08 -15.26 -0.08
CA ALA A 5 -7.84 -14.19 -1.03
C ALA A 5 -6.91 -13.18 -0.37
N SER A 6 -5.74 -12.94 -0.97
CA SER A 6 -4.87 -11.83 -0.55
C SER A 6 -5.72 -10.56 -0.59
N GLN A 7 -5.89 -9.91 0.57
CA GLN A 7 -6.69 -8.69 0.62
C GLN A 7 -5.98 -7.65 -0.24
N LYS A 8 -6.69 -7.12 -1.23
CA LYS A 8 -6.17 -6.08 -2.11
C LYS A 8 -6.68 -4.73 -1.64
N VAL A 9 -5.78 -3.77 -1.47
CA VAL A 9 -6.11 -2.41 -1.01
C VAL A 9 -5.71 -1.43 -2.11
N MET A 10 -6.70 -0.70 -2.62
CA MET A 10 -6.45 0.40 -3.55
C MET A 10 -6.12 1.68 -2.76
N ILE A 11 -5.05 2.37 -3.16
CA ILE A 11 -4.64 3.64 -2.57
C ILE A 11 -4.32 4.66 -3.67
N VAL A 12 -4.79 5.90 -3.50
CA VAL A 12 -4.62 6.99 -4.47
C VAL A 12 -4.11 8.24 -3.76
N ALA A 13 -2.96 8.75 -4.17
CA ALA A 13 -2.40 10.02 -3.72
C ALA A 13 -2.34 11.02 -4.89
N GLY A 14 -2.96 12.19 -4.72
CA GLY A 14 -3.00 13.27 -5.72
C GLY A 14 -1.95 14.37 -5.51
N GLU A 15 -1.20 14.32 -4.42
CA GLU A 15 -0.19 15.32 -4.03
C GLU A 15 1.00 14.68 -3.32
N SER A 16 2.13 15.39 -3.26
CA SER A 16 3.39 14.88 -2.69
C SER A 16 3.29 14.49 -1.21
N SER A 17 2.47 15.20 -0.42
CA SER A 17 2.15 14.83 0.97
C SER A 17 1.44 13.48 1.03
N GLY A 18 0.47 13.26 0.14
CA GLY A 18 -0.24 12.00 0.01
C GLY A 18 0.69 10.84 -0.32
N ASP A 19 1.68 11.04 -1.20
CA ASP A 19 2.70 10.04 -1.52
C ASP A 19 3.53 9.67 -0.28
N LEU A 20 4.07 10.67 0.41
CA LEU A 20 4.89 10.46 1.60
C LEU A 20 4.14 9.73 2.73
N TYR A 21 2.91 10.15 3.03
CA TYR A 21 2.10 9.53 4.09
C TYR A 21 1.52 8.19 3.66
N GLY A 22 1.14 8.05 2.38
CA GLY A 22 0.69 6.79 1.80
C GLY A 22 1.76 5.70 1.89
N ALA A 23 3.03 6.03 1.59
CA ALA A 23 4.15 5.11 1.72
C ALA A 23 4.33 4.61 3.17
N LYS A 24 4.24 5.52 4.15
CA LYS A 24 4.32 5.15 5.58
C LYS A 24 3.15 4.27 6.02
N LEU A 25 1.95 4.53 5.49
CA LEU A 25 0.77 3.70 5.74
C LEU A 25 0.99 2.28 5.19
N VAL A 26 1.44 2.15 3.94
CA VAL A 26 1.74 0.85 3.31
C VAL A 26 2.77 0.08 4.14
N GLU A 27 3.88 0.73 4.50
CA GLU A 27 4.94 0.13 5.32
C GLU A 27 4.41 -0.38 6.67
N ALA A 28 3.66 0.46 7.39
CA ALA A 28 3.07 0.07 8.67
C ALA A 28 2.07 -1.09 8.49
N PHE A 29 1.26 -1.05 7.44
CA PHE A 29 0.25 -2.08 7.19
C PHE A 29 0.89 -3.44 6.85
N LEU A 30 1.90 -3.45 5.98
CA LEU A 30 2.63 -4.66 5.61
C LEU A 30 3.38 -5.26 6.80
N SER A 31 3.81 -4.44 7.78
CA SER A 31 4.40 -4.95 9.03
C SER A 31 3.39 -5.76 9.87
N LEU A 32 2.10 -5.42 9.79
CA LEU A 32 1.01 -6.08 10.53
C LEU A 32 0.40 -7.25 9.75
N SER A 33 0.31 -7.12 8.43
CA SER A 33 -0.25 -8.13 7.54
C SER A 33 0.54 -8.19 6.22
N PRO A 34 1.61 -9.01 6.16
CA PRO A 34 2.47 -9.13 4.98
C PRO A 34 1.79 -9.74 3.75
N LYS A 35 0.54 -10.21 3.88
CA LYS A 35 -0.21 -10.88 2.81
C LYS A 35 -1.14 -9.93 2.05
N VAL A 36 -1.21 -8.66 2.46
CA VAL A 36 -1.99 -7.64 1.76
C VAL A 36 -1.20 -7.13 0.57
N GLU A 37 -1.92 -6.90 -0.53
CA GLU A 37 -1.37 -6.32 -1.76
C GLU A 37 -1.90 -4.90 -1.92
N PHE A 38 -1.00 -3.94 -2.11
CA PHE A 38 -1.35 -2.55 -2.39
C PHE A 38 -1.25 -2.27 -3.88
N TYR A 39 -2.17 -1.46 -4.39
CA TYR A 39 -2.15 -1.00 -5.79
C TYR A 39 -2.84 0.36 -5.92
N GLY A 40 -2.59 1.08 -7.02
CA GLY A 40 -3.27 2.34 -7.31
C GLY A 40 -2.32 3.39 -7.88
N ILE A 41 -2.53 4.65 -7.48
CA ILE A 41 -1.80 5.80 -8.04
C ILE A 41 -1.08 6.51 -6.89
N GLY A 42 0.23 6.69 -7.03
CA GLY A 42 1.05 7.38 -6.05
C GLY A 42 2.30 7.97 -6.68
N GLY A 43 3.16 8.56 -5.86
CA GLY A 43 4.47 9.01 -6.29
C GLY A 43 5.55 7.97 -6.00
N ARG A 44 6.80 8.44 -5.94
CA ARG A 44 7.98 7.59 -5.80
C ARG A 44 8.10 6.97 -4.42
N GLU A 45 7.52 7.58 -3.38
CA GLU A 45 7.56 7.01 -2.04
C GLU A 45 6.63 5.79 -1.94
N MET A 46 5.41 5.89 -2.47
CA MET A 46 4.46 4.78 -2.49
C MET A 46 4.92 3.63 -3.38
N GLU A 47 5.45 3.94 -4.58
CA GLU A 47 6.00 2.93 -5.50
C GLU A 47 7.14 2.11 -4.87
N ARG A 48 7.94 2.71 -3.98
CA ARG A 48 9.03 2.00 -3.28
C ARG A 48 8.55 1.08 -2.16
N LYS A 49 7.33 1.24 -1.66
CA LYS A 49 6.80 0.50 -0.49
C LYS A 49 5.71 -0.50 -0.84
N GLY A 50 4.97 -0.27 -1.93
CA GLY A 50 3.89 -1.12 -2.43
C GLY A 50 4.36 -2.30 -3.28
#